data_AF-A0A7L6A8A4-F1
#
_entry.id   AF-A0A7L6A8A4-F1
#
_cell.length_a   1.000
_cell.length_b   1.000
_cell.length_c   1.000
_cell.angle_alpha   90.00
_cell.angle_beta   90.00
_cell.angle_gamma   90.00
#
_symmetry.space_group_name_H-M   'P 1'
#
loop_
_entity.id
_entity.type
_entity.pdbx_description
1 polymer ?
#
loop_
_entity_poly.entity_id
_entity_poly.type
_entity_poly.pdbx_seq_one_letter_code
_entity_poly.pdbx_strand_id
1 'polypeptide(L)'
;MTKNEESKLIYSSLQQTYTIGDKSIDIQIYRLPETGWTIEVVDEHGNSTVWNDEFATDQDAFDEVMRTISEEGIESLIGKPSARLSSLADDGSLTAEEIATLDDFLSGDSIVDTSMDFAALEGFLTAIAIGPRMVRPSEWISWIWDMDDAENAPEFSGEQEANRIMSLVFRHYNTIVGTFNAVPESFEPIFWEGRQWGAAEWCEGFLLGFQFAEKEWALLQVGQPTWFTPFLRLGTFEGIEITDNQGDAEKWMNEIKPSVLKLHGYWSQYEKLDPALQPVRELTPIVRSGPKIGRNDSCPCGSGKKFKKCCGSGNASPTMH
;
A
#
# COMPACT_ATOMS: atom_id res chain seq x y z
N MET A 1 -22.00 -15.66 -19.96
CA MET A 1 -21.95 -15.42 -18.51
C MET A 1 -20.49 -15.42 -18.15
N THR A 2 -19.99 -14.23 -17.80
CA THR A 2 -18.57 -13.91 -17.64
C THR A 2 -18.06 -14.48 -16.31
N LYS A 3 -17.01 -15.30 -16.37
CA LYS A 3 -16.25 -15.86 -15.22
C LYS A 3 -15.54 -14.81 -14.34
N ASN A 4 -15.81 -13.52 -14.54
CA ASN A 4 -15.01 -12.41 -14.00
C ASN A 4 -15.51 -11.88 -12.65
N GLU A 5 -16.59 -12.45 -12.09
CA GLU A 5 -17.13 -12.03 -10.78
C GLU A 5 -16.78 -12.99 -9.64
N GLU A 6 -16.23 -14.18 -9.92
CA GLU A 6 -16.04 -15.25 -8.93
C GLU A 6 -14.83 -15.05 -8.00
N SER A 7 -13.93 -14.08 -8.27
CA SER A 7 -12.66 -13.92 -7.52
C SER A 7 -12.48 -12.58 -6.80
N LYS A 8 -13.52 -11.73 -6.74
CA LYS A 8 -13.41 -10.40 -6.12
C LYS A 8 -13.72 -10.46 -4.62
N LEU A 9 -12.83 -9.90 -3.78
CA LEU A 9 -13.11 -9.70 -2.36
C LEU A 9 -14.41 -8.90 -2.14
N ILE A 10 -15.30 -9.45 -1.33
CA ILE A 10 -16.56 -8.87 -0.89
C ILE A 10 -16.34 -8.35 0.52
N TYR A 11 -16.56 -7.06 0.73
CA TYR A 11 -16.48 -6.40 2.04
C TYR A 11 -17.86 -6.31 2.68
N SER A 12 -17.93 -6.53 3.99
CA SER A 12 -19.16 -6.38 4.77
C SER A 12 -19.49 -4.91 4.98
N SER A 13 -20.78 -4.59 5.06
CA SER A 13 -21.24 -3.27 5.53
C SER A 13 -21.02 -3.04 7.03
N LEU A 14 -20.67 -4.07 7.79
CA LEU A 14 -20.40 -3.99 9.24
C LEU A 14 -18.98 -3.56 9.58
N GLN A 15 -18.09 -3.44 8.57
CA GLN A 15 -16.77 -2.88 8.76
C GLN A 15 -16.89 -1.42 9.28
N GLN A 16 -16.18 -1.09 10.35
CA GLN A 16 -16.28 0.23 10.97
C GLN A 16 -15.11 0.51 11.90
N THR A 17 -14.85 1.80 12.10
CA THR A 17 -14.04 2.26 13.22
C THR A 17 -14.86 2.14 14.50
N TYR A 18 -14.30 1.50 15.51
CA TYR A 18 -14.92 1.33 16.83
C TYR A 18 -14.04 1.99 17.91
N THR A 19 -14.67 2.82 18.75
CA THR A 19 -13.97 3.65 19.73
C THR A 19 -14.59 3.50 21.12
N ILE A 20 -13.78 3.23 22.13
CA ILE A 20 -14.16 3.24 23.55
C ILE A 20 -13.19 4.13 24.30
N GLY A 21 -13.70 5.21 24.90
CA GLY A 21 -12.86 6.16 25.63
C GLY A 21 -11.91 6.89 24.69
N ASP A 22 -10.61 6.76 24.94
CA ASP A 22 -9.53 7.33 24.13
C ASP A 22 -8.95 6.36 23.10
N LYS A 23 -9.46 5.12 23.03
CA LYS A 23 -8.91 4.03 22.21
C LYS A 23 -9.75 3.76 20.98
N SER A 24 -9.09 3.51 19.85
CA SER A 24 -9.77 3.20 18.59
C SER A 24 -9.16 2.00 17.86
N ILE A 25 -10.02 1.24 17.18
CA ILE A 25 -9.65 0.18 16.24
C ILE A 25 -10.49 0.31 14.95
N ASP A 26 -9.97 -0.14 13.82
CA ASP A 26 -10.68 -0.31 12.56
C ASP A 26 -10.96 -1.80 12.34
N ILE A 27 -12.25 -2.15 12.33
CA ILE A 27 -12.73 -3.52 12.10
C ILE A 27 -13.00 -3.68 10.60
N GLN A 28 -12.26 -4.56 9.95
CA GLN A 28 -12.41 -4.99 8.55
C GLN A 28 -13.02 -6.39 8.53
N ILE A 29 -14.07 -6.59 7.73
CA ILE A 29 -14.71 -7.89 7.56
C ILE A 29 -14.89 -8.13 6.07
N TYR A 30 -14.27 -9.17 5.54
CA TYR A 30 -14.26 -9.47 4.10
C TYR A 30 -14.28 -10.97 3.82
N ARG A 31 -14.57 -11.34 2.58
CA ARG A 31 -14.52 -12.73 2.09
C ARG A 31 -14.32 -12.80 0.58
N LEU A 32 -14.01 -13.98 0.06
CA LEU A 32 -14.20 -14.28 -1.37
C LEU A 32 -15.65 -14.76 -1.64
N PRO A 33 -16.12 -14.75 -2.89
CA PRO A 33 -17.42 -15.33 -3.23
C PRO A 33 -17.50 -16.79 -2.78
N GLU A 34 -18.63 -17.17 -2.19
CA GLU A 34 -18.90 -18.54 -1.70
C GLU A 34 -18.02 -19.05 -0.54
N THR A 35 -17.23 -18.17 0.09
CA THR A 35 -16.38 -18.49 1.26
C THR A 35 -16.92 -17.93 2.58
N GLY A 36 -16.27 -18.31 3.69
CA GLY A 36 -16.52 -17.77 5.02
C GLY A 36 -16.01 -16.33 5.18
N TRP A 37 -16.50 -15.62 6.19
CA TRP A 37 -16.07 -14.26 6.50
C TRP A 37 -14.82 -14.27 7.36
N THR A 38 -13.87 -13.40 7.04
CA THR A 38 -12.61 -13.18 7.79
C THR A 38 -12.69 -11.85 8.53
N ILE A 39 -12.10 -11.82 9.73
CA ILE A 39 -11.93 -10.60 10.53
C ILE A 39 -10.48 -10.12 10.42
N GLU A 40 -10.31 -8.83 10.19
CA GLU A 40 -9.07 -8.12 10.42
C GLU A 40 -9.35 -6.89 11.30
N VAL A 41 -8.53 -6.68 12.33
CA VAL A 41 -8.60 -5.51 13.21
C VAL A 41 -7.30 -4.74 13.13
N VAL A 42 -7.37 -3.47 12.76
CA VAL A 42 -6.23 -2.54 12.73
C VAL A 42 -6.33 -1.59 13.91
N ASP A 43 -5.32 -1.53 14.77
CA ASP A 43 -5.34 -0.64 15.95
C ASP A 43 -4.92 0.81 15.63
N GLU A 44 -5.01 1.69 16.64
CA GLU A 44 -4.62 3.09 16.55
C GLU A 44 -3.12 3.34 16.31
N HIS A 45 -2.29 2.31 16.42
CA HIS A 45 -0.87 2.32 16.09
C HIS A 45 -0.59 1.73 14.69
N GLY A 46 -1.63 1.29 13.99
CA GLY A 46 -1.55 0.67 12.67
C GLY A 46 -1.17 -0.82 12.70
N ASN A 47 -1.17 -1.49 13.86
CA ASN A 47 -0.94 -2.93 13.92
C ASN A 47 -2.19 -3.68 13.46
N SER A 48 -2.04 -4.62 12.53
CA SER A 48 -3.13 -5.50 12.09
C SER A 48 -3.10 -6.86 12.80
N THR A 49 -4.26 -7.30 13.30
CA THR A 49 -4.52 -8.66 13.78
C THR A 49 -5.54 -9.29 12.83
N VAL A 50 -5.23 -10.48 12.31
CA VAL A 50 -6.15 -11.24 11.44
C VAL A 50 -6.54 -12.52 12.16
N TRP A 51 -7.83 -12.85 12.18
CA TRP A 51 -8.33 -14.05 12.82
C TRP A 51 -8.12 -15.24 11.88
N ASN A 52 -7.72 -16.38 12.46
CA ASN A 52 -7.51 -17.62 11.69
C ASN A 52 -8.82 -18.36 11.40
N ASP A 53 -9.87 -18.09 12.18
CA ASP A 53 -11.18 -18.74 12.03
C ASP A 53 -12.06 -17.95 11.04
N GLU A 54 -12.84 -18.69 10.26
CA GLU A 54 -13.83 -18.16 9.34
C GLU A 54 -15.24 -18.21 9.96
N PHE A 55 -16.07 -17.23 9.58
CA PHE A 55 -17.41 -17.06 10.12
C PHE A 55 -18.47 -17.29 9.04
N ALA A 56 -19.58 -17.93 9.41
CA ALA A 56 -20.66 -18.24 8.45
C ALA A 56 -21.35 -16.98 7.93
N THR A 57 -21.46 -15.94 8.76
CA THR A 57 -22.02 -14.64 8.40
C THR A 57 -21.09 -13.51 8.82
N ASP A 58 -21.22 -12.35 8.16
CA ASP A 58 -20.49 -11.15 8.57
C ASP A 58 -20.94 -10.65 9.95
N GLN A 59 -22.19 -10.93 10.33
CA GLN A 59 -22.69 -10.67 11.68
C GLN A 59 -21.98 -11.55 12.71
N ASP A 60 -21.76 -12.85 12.44
CA ASP A 60 -21.02 -13.72 13.36
C ASP A 60 -19.57 -13.25 13.52
N ALA A 61 -18.93 -12.81 12.44
CA ALA A 61 -17.60 -12.20 12.47
C ALA A 61 -17.58 -10.92 13.32
N PHE A 62 -18.56 -10.04 13.11
CA PHE A 62 -18.66 -8.81 13.89
C PHE A 62 -18.95 -9.07 15.38
N ASP A 63 -19.85 -10.01 15.67
CA ASP A 63 -20.20 -10.41 17.03
C ASP A 63 -19.00 -11.01 17.76
N GLU A 64 -18.12 -11.74 17.06
CA GLU A 64 -16.87 -12.24 17.63
C GLU A 64 -15.94 -11.10 18.05
N VAL A 65 -15.74 -10.07 17.22
CA VAL A 65 -14.94 -8.89 17.60
C VAL A 65 -15.53 -8.23 18.85
N MET A 66 -16.85 -8.03 18.86
CA MET A 66 -17.54 -7.43 20.00
C MET A 66 -17.46 -8.31 21.26
N ARG A 67 -17.46 -9.64 21.10
CA ARG A 67 -17.28 -10.60 22.17
C ARG A 67 -15.87 -10.51 22.76
N THR A 68 -14.83 -10.46 21.93
CA THR A 68 -13.44 -10.25 22.39
C THR A 68 -13.32 -8.95 23.17
N ILE A 69 -13.88 -7.85 22.66
CA ILE A 69 -13.89 -6.56 23.38
C ILE A 69 -14.61 -6.67 24.73
N SER A 70 -15.76 -7.36 24.76
CA SER A 70 -16.54 -7.52 25.99
C SER A 70 -15.87 -8.41 27.04
N GLU A 71 -15.15 -9.46 26.61
CA GLU A 71 -14.54 -10.44 27.51
C GLU A 71 -13.13 -10.05 27.94
N GLU A 72 -12.35 -9.48 27.04
CA GLU A 72 -10.91 -9.23 27.21
C GLU A 72 -10.56 -7.73 27.27
N GLY A 73 -11.49 -6.86 26.89
CA GLY A 73 -11.27 -5.42 26.76
C GLY A 73 -10.74 -5.04 25.38
N ILE A 74 -11.00 -3.80 24.95
CA ILE A 74 -10.48 -3.29 23.66
C ILE A 74 -8.95 -3.29 23.62
N GLU A 75 -8.30 -3.24 24.78
CA GLU A 75 -6.86 -3.29 24.93
C GLU A 75 -6.21 -4.59 24.45
N SER A 76 -6.95 -5.71 24.42
CA SER A 76 -6.39 -6.96 23.89
C SER A 76 -6.19 -6.90 22.37
N LEU A 77 -6.92 -6.00 21.71
CA LEU A 77 -6.87 -5.75 20.27
C LEU A 77 -5.95 -4.58 19.90
N ILE A 78 -5.35 -3.92 20.88
CA ILE A 78 -4.42 -2.82 20.68
C ILE A 78 -3.03 -3.31 21.09
N GLY A 79 -2.19 -3.50 20.07
CA GLY A 79 -0.79 -3.83 20.26
C GLY A 79 -0.07 -2.73 21.03
N LYS A 80 1.12 -3.06 21.57
CA LYS A 80 1.97 -2.00 22.12
C LYS A 80 2.29 -1.02 20.98
N PRO A 81 2.27 0.31 21.23
CA PRO A 81 2.89 1.25 20.29
C PRO A 81 4.31 0.74 20.12
N SER A 82 4.67 0.36 18.89
CA SER A 82 5.89 -0.42 18.67
C SER A 82 7.08 0.40 19.16
N ALA A 83 7.52 0.09 20.37
CA ALA A 83 8.56 0.80 21.09
C ALA A 83 9.30 -0.27 21.89
N ARG A 84 10.49 -0.60 21.36
CA ARG A 84 11.52 -1.48 21.91
C ARG A 84 11.08 -2.92 22.13
N LEU A 85 11.36 -3.77 21.14
CA LEU A 85 11.64 -5.17 21.41
C LEU A 85 13.12 -5.47 21.11
N SER A 86 13.86 -5.57 22.22
CA SER A 86 15.07 -6.38 22.28
C SER A 86 14.72 -7.86 22.08
N SER A 87 15.66 -8.56 21.44
CA SER A 87 15.86 -10.01 21.39
C SER A 87 15.31 -10.75 20.16
N LEU A 88 16.25 -10.94 19.22
CA LEU A 88 16.40 -12.03 18.26
C LEU A 88 15.74 -13.35 18.73
N ALA A 89 14.57 -13.67 18.19
CA ALA A 89 14.03 -14.98 17.81
C ALA A 89 12.49 -14.85 17.76
N ASP A 90 11.95 -14.86 16.54
CA ASP A 90 10.53 -14.70 16.18
C ASP A 90 9.99 -13.26 16.34
N ASP A 91 10.47 -12.34 15.49
CA ASP A 91 10.04 -10.93 15.45
C ASP A 91 8.81 -10.68 14.55
N GLY A 92 8.18 -11.73 14.03
CA GLY A 92 7.05 -11.65 13.11
C GLY A 92 7.43 -11.35 11.65
N SER A 93 8.70 -11.09 11.37
CA SER A 93 9.23 -10.88 10.01
C SER A 93 9.00 -12.09 9.11
N LEU A 94 8.93 -11.85 7.81
CA LEU A 94 8.87 -12.95 6.83
C LEU A 94 10.22 -13.63 6.71
N THR A 95 10.22 -14.95 6.70
CA THR A 95 11.39 -15.76 6.36
C THR A 95 11.69 -15.66 4.86
N ALA A 96 12.91 -16.02 4.45
CA ALA A 96 13.28 -16.04 3.03
C ALA A 96 12.38 -16.98 2.19
N GLU A 97 11.89 -18.08 2.76
CA GLU A 97 10.95 -19.00 2.10
C GLU A 97 9.56 -18.37 1.93
N GLU A 98 9.12 -17.59 2.92
CA GLU A 98 7.86 -16.85 2.87
C GLU A 98 7.92 -15.68 1.88
N ILE A 99 9.05 -14.97 1.83
CA ILE A 99 9.30 -13.93 0.82
C ILE A 99 9.28 -14.56 -0.59
N ALA A 100 9.99 -15.66 -0.80
CA ALA A 100 9.98 -16.36 -2.09
C ALA A 100 8.57 -16.85 -2.45
N THR A 101 7.79 -17.35 -1.48
CA THR A 101 6.39 -17.72 -1.72
C THR A 101 5.57 -16.53 -2.22
N LEU A 102 5.72 -15.37 -1.58
CA LEU A 102 4.96 -14.17 -1.94
C LEU A 102 5.41 -13.64 -3.31
N ASP A 103 6.71 -13.60 -3.58
CA ASP A 103 7.28 -13.17 -4.86
C ASP A 103 6.88 -14.09 -6.03
N ASP A 104 6.90 -15.40 -5.82
CA ASP A 104 6.42 -16.40 -6.80
C ASP A 104 4.93 -16.20 -7.12
N PHE A 105 4.11 -15.90 -6.11
CA PHE A 105 2.69 -15.64 -6.30
C PHE A 105 2.44 -14.35 -7.09
N LEU A 106 3.13 -13.28 -6.69
CA LEU A 106 3.07 -11.97 -7.34
C LEU A 106 3.53 -12.02 -8.81
N SER A 107 4.47 -12.92 -9.12
CA SER A 107 5.00 -13.16 -10.46
C SER A 107 4.18 -14.18 -11.28
N GLY A 108 3.01 -14.61 -10.81
CA GLY A 108 2.19 -15.63 -11.46
C GLY A 108 1.47 -15.16 -12.74
N ASP A 109 1.40 -16.04 -13.75
CA ASP A 109 0.88 -15.81 -15.12
C ASP A 109 -0.49 -15.08 -15.23
N SER A 110 -1.32 -15.07 -14.19
CA SER A 110 -2.64 -14.42 -14.19
C SER A 110 -2.60 -12.91 -13.94
N ILE A 111 -1.47 -12.36 -13.47
CA ILE A 111 -1.37 -10.97 -12.98
C ILE A 111 -0.05 -10.27 -13.38
N VAL A 112 0.84 -10.97 -14.10
CA VAL A 112 2.24 -10.56 -14.36
C VAL A 112 2.40 -9.16 -14.94
N ASP A 113 1.49 -8.72 -15.80
CA ASP A 113 1.69 -7.47 -16.56
C ASP A 113 1.48 -6.21 -15.71
N THR A 114 0.79 -6.31 -14.56
CA THR A 114 0.44 -5.14 -13.71
C THR A 114 0.65 -5.36 -12.21
N SER A 115 0.92 -6.58 -11.75
CA SER A 115 1.18 -6.86 -10.34
C SER A 115 2.54 -6.33 -9.91
N MET A 116 2.63 -5.89 -8.65
CA MET A 116 3.91 -5.63 -7.99
C MET A 116 4.70 -6.94 -7.90
N ASP A 117 6.03 -6.87 -8.04
CA ASP A 117 6.92 -7.89 -7.48
C ASP A 117 7.15 -7.63 -5.98
N PHE A 118 7.89 -8.49 -5.29
CA PHE A 118 8.12 -8.29 -3.84
C PHE A 118 8.87 -6.98 -3.54
N ALA A 119 9.81 -6.58 -4.39
CA ALA A 119 10.59 -5.36 -4.19
C ALA A 119 9.71 -4.11 -4.28
N ALA A 120 8.87 -4.02 -5.32
CA ALA A 120 7.87 -2.97 -5.48
C ALA A 120 6.86 -2.96 -4.33
N LEU A 121 6.40 -4.13 -3.89
CA LEU A 121 5.51 -4.25 -2.73
C LEU A 121 6.15 -3.67 -1.46
N GLU A 122 7.40 -4.01 -1.15
CA GLU A 122 8.09 -3.48 0.04
C GLU A 122 8.23 -1.95 -0.04
N GLY A 123 8.66 -1.42 -1.19
CA GLY A 123 8.75 0.03 -1.39
C GLY A 123 7.40 0.72 -1.21
N PHE A 124 6.35 0.17 -1.81
CA PHE A 124 4.99 0.67 -1.71
C PHE A 124 4.47 0.70 -0.27
N LEU A 125 4.59 -0.42 0.45
CA LEU A 125 4.21 -0.52 1.85
C LEU A 125 5.05 0.39 2.75
N THR A 126 6.33 0.59 2.43
CA THR A 126 7.20 1.54 3.15
C THR A 126 6.68 2.97 3.02
N ALA A 127 6.30 3.42 1.82
CA ALA A 127 5.74 4.75 1.61
C ALA A 127 4.41 4.96 2.35
N ILE A 128 3.57 3.92 2.40
CA ILE A 128 2.32 3.93 3.18
C ILE A 128 2.62 4.02 4.68
N ALA A 129 3.55 3.22 5.19
CA ALA A 129 3.86 3.13 6.61
C ALA A 129 4.48 4.42 7.18
N ILE A 130 5.37 5.08 6.44
CA ILE A 130 6.05 6.31 6.90
C ILE A 130 5.32 7.60 6.53
N GLY A 131 4.19 7.49 5.83
CA GLY A 131 3.50 8.60 5.22
C GLY A 131 2.82 9.54 6.21
N PRO A 132 2.27 10.67 5.72
CA PRO A 132 1.67 11.72 6.54
C PRO A 132 0.33 11.32 7.19
N ARG A 133 -0.23 10.17 6.83
CA ARG A 133 -1.50 9.67 7.34
C ARG A 133 -1.55 8.15 7.33
N MET A 134 -2.41 7.61 8.18
CA MET A 134 -2.87 6.23 8.06
C MET A 134 -3.67 6.04 6.76
N VAL A 135 -3.32 5.01 5.99
CA VAL A 135 -4.01 4.58 4.77
C VAL A 135 -4.64 3.22 5.04
N ARG A 136 -5.95 3.09 4.86
CA ARG A 136 -6.64 1.85 5.19
C ARG A 136 -6.34 0.76 4.16
N PRO A 137 -6.28 -0.53 4.56
CA PRO A 137 -6.07 -1.65 3.63
C PRO A 137 -6.95 -1.61 2.38
N SER A 138 -8.24 -1.29 2.56
CA SER A 138 -9.19 -1.15 1.45
C SER A 138 -8.82 -0.10 0.39
N GLU A 139 -7.92 0.85 0.70
CA GLU A 139 -7.45 1.86 -0.24
C GLU A 139 -6.26 1.36 -1.08
N TRP A 140 -5.41 0.46 -0.55
CA TRP A 140 -4.14 0.08 -1.17
C TRP A 140 -4.03 -1.39 -1.59
N ILE A 141 -4.83 -2.32 -1.06
CA ILE A 141 -4.73 -3.75 -1.39
C ILE A 141 -4.82 -4.00 -2.90
N SER A 142 -5.76 -3.35 -3.58
CA SER A 142 -5.96 -3.55 -5.03
C SER A 142 -4.76 -3.10 -5.87
N TRP A 143 -3.91 -2.21 -5.35
CA TRP A 143 -2.70 -1.75 -6.04
C TRP A 143 -1.58 -2.78 -6.04
N ILE A 144 -1.60 -3.75 -5.12
CA ILE A 144 -0.62 -4.84 -5.10
C ILE A 144 -0.72 -5.66 -6.40
N TRP A 145 -1.95 -5.85 -6.87
CA TRP A 145 -2.26 -6.70 -8.01
C TRP A 145 -2.30 -5.93 -9.34
N ASP A 146 -2.41 -4.61 -9.27
CA ASP A 146 -2.59 -3.73 -10.40
C ASP A 146 -2.05 -2.33 -10.07
N MET A 147 -0.77 -2.12 -10.37
CA MET A 147 -0.05 -0.88 -10.18
C MET A 147 -0.57 0.27 -11.06
N ASP A 148 -1.30 -0.04 -12.14
CA ASP A 148 -1.78 0.94 -13.10
C ASP A 148 -3.07 1.60 -12.63
N ASP A 149 -4.09 0.79 -12.32
CA ASP A 149 -5.46 1.27 -12.13
C ASP A 149 -6.15 0.72 -10.85
N ALA A 150 -5.55 -0.24 -10.14
CA ALA A 150 -6.14 -0.96 -9.01
C ALA A 150 -7.52 -1.59 -9.32
N GLU A 151 -7.75 -1.99 -10.58
CA GLU A 151 -9.00 -2.57 -11.04
C GLU A 151 -8.95 -4.10 -11.09
N ASN A 152 -7.76 -4.68 -11.27
CA ASN A 152 -7.59 -6.13 -11.29
C ASN A 152 -7.46 -6.73 -9.88
N ALA A 153 -7.76 -8.02 -9.79
CA ALA A 153 -7.62 -8.83 -8.59
C ALA A 153 -6.92 -10.15 -8.96
N PRO A 154 -6.17 -10.75 -8.03
CA PRO A 154 -5.49 -12.00 -8.26
C PRO A 154 -6.50 -13.14 -8.45
N GLU A 155 -6.16 -14.11 -9.28
CA GLU A 155 -6.86 -15.40 -9.29
C GLU A 155 -6.23 -16.32 -8.26
N PHE A 156 -6.84 -16.43 -7.08
CA PHE A 156 -6.45 -17.44 -6.09
C PHE A 156 -6.98 -18.82 -6.50
N SER A 157 -6.16 -19.85 -6.33
CA SER A 157 -6.53 -21.26 -6.49
C SER A 157 -7.57 -21.73 -5.45
N GLY A 158 -7.69 -21.00 -4.34
CA GLY A 158 -8.71 -21.18 -3.32
C GLY A 158 -8.47 -20.30 -2.09
N GLU A 159 -9.38 -20.40 -1.13
CA GLU A 159 -9.38 -19.59 0.11
C GLU A 159 -8.11 -19.76 0.95
N GLN A 160 -7.57 -20.98 1.03
CA GLN A 160 -6.33 -21.25 1.77
C GLN A 160 -5.13 -20.49 1.19
N GLU A 161 -5.05 -20.35 -0.14
CA GLU A 161 -4.01 -19.56 -0.78
C GLU A 161 -4.24 -18.07 -0.55
N ALA A 162 -5.48 -17.59 -0.69
CA ALA A 162 -5.84 -16.21 -0.41
C ALA A 162 -5.46 -15.80 1.02
N ASN A 163 -5.87 -16.58 2.01
CA ASN A 163 -5.57 -16.32 3.42
C ASN A 163 -4.06 -16.36 3.69
N ARG A 164 -3.35 -17.32 3.08
CA ARG A 164 -1.88 -17.40 3.20
C ARG A 164 -1.20 -16.16 2.62
N ILE A 165 -1.52 -15.77 1.38
CA ILE A 165 -0.88 -14.63 0.71
C ILE A 165 -1.21 -13.33 1.43
N MET A 166 -2.47 -13.10 1.78
CA MET A 166 -2.86 -11.90 2.53
C MET A 166 -2.17 -11.84 3.90
N SER A 167 -2.07 -12.96 4.62
CA SER A 167 -1.33 -13.04 5.89
C SER A 167 0.13 -12.64 5.73
N LEU A 168 0.80 -13.08 4.66
CA LEU A 168 2.18 -12.69 4.37
C LEU A 168 2.32 -11.19 4.09
N VAL A 169 1.44 -10.62 3.26
CA VAL A 169 1.41 -9.18 2.96
C VAL A 169 1.26 -8.36 4.24
N PHE A 170 0.29 -8.70 5.09
CA PHE A 170 0.02 -7.94 6.31
C PHE A 170 1.10 -8.12 7.37
N ARG A 171 1.66 -9.33 7.53
CA ARG A 171 2.82 -9.53 8.41
C ARG A 171 4.02 -8.70 7.97
N HIS A 172 4.27 -8.61 6.67
CA HIS A 172 5.33 -7.77 6.13
C HIS A 172 5.07 -6.28 6.38
N TYR A 173 3.85 -5.80 6.09
CA TYR A 173 3.44 -4.42 6.40
C TYR A 173 3.60 -4.09 7.89
N ASN A 174 3.12 -4.96 8.78
CA ASN A 174 3.26 -4.80 10.23
C ASN A 174 4.73 -4.79 10.68
N THR A 175 5.60 -5.56 10.01
CA THR A 175 7.05 -5.55 10.29
C THR A 175 7.67 -4.19 9.94
N ILE A 176 7.28 -3.60 8.81
CA ILE A 176 7.73 -2.26 8.38
C ILE A 176 7.25 -1.20 9.39
N VAL A 177 5.96 -1.17 9.69
CA VAL A 177 5.36 -0.26 10.69
C VAL A 177 6.06 -0.42 12.05
N GLY A 178 6.24 -1.66 12.49
CA GLY A 178 6.93 -1.99 13.73
C GLY A 178 8.36 -1.46 13.78
N THR A 179 9.10 -1.58 12.67
CA THR A 179 10.47 -1.09 12.52
C THR A 179 10.54 0.43 12.69
N PHE A 180 9.72 1.19 11.94
CA PHE A 180 9.73 2.66 11.99
C PHE A 180 9.21 3.23 13.31
N ASN A 181 8.34 2.52 14.01
CA ASN A 181 7.89 2.92 15.33
C ASN A 181 8.96 2.66 16.42
N ALA A 182 9.71 1.55 16.32
CA ALA A 182 10.64 1.14 17.38
C ALA A 182 12.08 1.64 17.18
N VAL A 183 12.70 1.27 16.04
CA VAL A 183 14.10 1.54 15.72
C VAL A 183 14.21 1.80 14.20
N PRO A 184 13.82 2.99 13.70
CA PRO A 184 13.89 3.32 12.28
C PRO A 184 15.22 2.96 11.63
N GLU A 185 16.33 3.14 12.36
CA GLU A 185 17.68 2.89 11.87
C GLU A 185 17.96 1.40 11.56
N SER A 186 17.15 0.46 12.05
CA SER A 186 17.25 -0.95 11.70
C SER A 186 16.56 -1.31 10.39
N PHE A 187 15.81 -0.39 9.78
CA PHE A 187 15.24 -0.59 8.46
C PHE A 187 16.34 -0.86 7.44
N GLU A 188 16.21 -1.93 6.67
CA GLU A 188 17.04 -2.26 5.52
C GLU A 188 16.12 -2.63 4.36
N PRO A 189 16.18 -1.93 3.22
CA PRO A 189 15.40 -2.32 2.05
C PRO A 189 15.91 -3.65 1.49
N ILE A 190 14.98 -4.53 1.12
CA ILE A 190 15.24 -5.86 0.58
C ILE A 190 15.32 -5.75 -0.95
N PHE A 191 16.52 -5.99 -1.48
CA PHE A 191 16.75 -6.18 -2.91
C PHE A 191 17.20 -7.62 -3.14
N TRP A 192 16.65 -8.29 -4.16
CA TRP A 192 17.15 -9.60 -4.59
C TRP A 192 18.64 -9.49 -5.00
N GLU A 193 19.52 -10.41 -4.55
CA GLU A 193 20.97 -10.27 -4.70
C GLU A 193 21.43 -10.05 -6.15
N GLY A 194 21.70 -8.79 -6.49
CA GLY A 194 22.26 -8.33 -7.75
C GLY A 194 22.38 -6.81 -7.72
N ARG A 195 23.52 -6.23 -8.13
CA ARG A 195 23.82 -4.79 -7.91
C ARG A 195 22.90 -3.78 -8.62
N GLN A 196 21.84 -4.22 -9.30
CA GLN A 196 20.94 -3.38 -10.08
C GLN A 196 19.50 -3.92 -10.17
N TRP A 197 19.21 -5.12 -9.66
CA TRP A 197 17.89 -5.76 -9.80
C TRP A 197 17.14 -5.62 -8.49
N GLY A 198 15.92 -5.08 -8.51
CA GLY A 198 15.06 -4.86 -7.34
C GLY A 198 15.07 -3.42 -6.80
N ALA A 199 16.15 -2.66 -6.96
CA ALA A 199 16.18 -1.28 -6.44
C ALA A 199 15.31 -0.31 -7.27
N ALA A 200 15.16 -0.58 -8.58
CA ALA A 200 14.30 0.22 -9.44
C ALA A 200 12.83 -0.04 -9.11
N GLU A 201 12.46 -1.31 -9.01
CA GLU A 201 11.12 -1.79 -8.66
C GLU A 201 10.71 -1.32 -7.26
N TRP A 202 11.63 -1.42 -6.28
CA TRP A 202 11.43 -0.86 -4.94
C TRP A 202 11.15 0.64 -4.99
N CYS A 203 11.93 1.40 -5.76
CA CYS A 203 11.73 2.85 -5.87
C CYS A 203 10.43 3.20 -6.61
N GLU A 204 10.05 2.42 -7.61
CA GLU A 204 8.77 2.57 -8.33
C GLU A 204 7.59 2.36 -7.38
N GLY A 205 7.58 1.25 -6.62
CA GLY A 205 6.57 1.00 -5.60
C GLY A 205 6.52 2.11 -4.53
N PHE A 206 7.68 2.56 -4.05
CA PHE A 206 7.78 3.64 -3.08
C PHE A 206 7.18 4.96 -3.61
N LEU A 207 7.47 5.32 -4.86
CA LEU A 207 6.87 6.49 -5.51
C LEU A 207 5.36 6.32 -5.72
N LEU A 208 4.90 5.11 -6.06
CA LEU A 208 3.47 4.82 -6.24
C LEU A 208 2.68 5.04 -4.94
N GLY A 209 3.25 4.72 -3.78
CA GLY A 209 2.61 4.95 -2.48
C GLY A 209 2.31 6.43 -2.18
N PHE A 210 2.98 7.38 -2.85
CA PHE A 210 2.75 8.80 -2.63
C PHE A 210 1.34 9.25 -3.03
N GLN A 211 0.67 8.50 -3.92
CA GLN A 211 -0.67 8.84 -4.38
C GLN A 211 -1.69 8.95 -3.24
N PHE A 212 -1.49 8.24 -2.13
CA PHE A 212 -2.41 8.26 -1.00
C PHE A 212 -2.35 9.56 -0.19
N ALA A 213 -1.32 10.39 -0.41
CA ALA A 213 -1.20 11.73 0.18
C ALA A 213 -0.45 12.67 -0.77
N GLU A 214 -0.86 12.71 -2.04
CA GLU A 214 -0.12 13.34 -3.14
C GLU A 214 0.26 14.79 -2.84
N LYS A 215 -0.67 15.56 -2.27
CA LYS A 215 -0.47 16.98 -1.95
C LYS A 215 0.62 17.17 -0.90
N GLU A 216 0.59 16.39 0.17
CA GLU A 216 1.53 16.44 1.28
C GLU A 216 2.94 16.04 0.82
N TRP A 217 3.04 14.93 0.07
CA TRP A 217 4.30 14.47 -0.52
C TRP A 217 4.89 15.48 -1.50
N ALA A 218 4.06 16.06 -2.38
CA ALA A 218 4.51 17.08 -3.34
C ALA A 218 5.03 18.35 -2.64
N LEU A 219 4.36 18.81 -1.58
CA LEU A 219 4.82 19.96 -0.79
C LEU A 219 6.17 19.69 -0.12
N LEU A 220 6.35 18.49 0.46
CA LEU A 220 7.63 18.10 1.05
C LEU A 220 8.72 17.99 -0.03
N GLN A 221 8.41 17.44 -1.20
CA GLN A 221 9.35 17.34 -2.31
C GLN A 221 9.82 18.71 -2.81
N VAL A 222 8.92 19.70 -2.89
CA VAL A 222 9.31 21.09 -3.22
C VAL A 222 10.24 21.67 -2.15
N GLY A 223 9.96 21.40 -0.87
CA GLY A 223 10.78 21.89 0.24
C GLY A 223 12.13 21.17 0.41
N GLN A 224 12.20 19.89 0.05
CA GLN A 224 13.33 18.99 0.31
C GLN A 224 13.66 18.08 -0.89
N PRO A 225 13.89 18.61 -2.10
CA PRO A 225 13.98 17.82 -3.33
C PRO A 225 15.10 16.76 -3.31
N THR A 226 16.21 17.04 -2.60
CA THR A 226 17.33 16.11 -2.46
C THR A 226 16.99 14.83 -1.70
N TRP A 227 15.94 14.84 -0.85
CA TRP A 227 15.51 13.64 -0.14
C TRP A 227 14.76 12.68 -1.05
N PHE A 228 14.20 13.16 -2.16
CA PHE A 228 13.46 12.33 -3.11
C PHE A 228 14.33 11.84 -4.27
N THR A 229 15.52 12.42 -4.42
CA THR A 229 16.38 12.18 -5.58
C THR A 229 16.71 10.70 -5.80
N PRO A 230 17.04 9.88 -4.79
CA PRO A 230 17.34 8.46 -5.02
C PRO A 230 16.17 7.71 -5.66
N PHE A 231 14.95 7.92 -5.15
CA PHE A 231 13.75 7.27 -5.67
C PHE A 231 13.42 7.73 -7.07
N LEU A 232 13.54 9.03 -7.36
CA LEU A 232 13.34 9.55 -8.70
C LEU A 232 14.38 9.03 -9.69
N ARG A 233 15.65 8.90 -9.26
CA ARG A 233 16.77 8.42 -10.07
C ARG A 233 16.73 6.93 -10.37
N LEU A 234 16.06 6.13 -9.53
CA LEU A 234 16.02 4.68 -9.66
C LEU A 234 14.64 4.16 -10.08
N GLY A 235 13.55 4.84 -9.74
CA GLY A 235 12.17 4.37 -9.94
C GLY A 235 11.38 5.13 -11.00
N THR A 236 12.01 5.98 -11.82
CA THR A 236 11.35 6.65 -12.95
C THR A 236 12.10 6.42 -14.24
N PHE A 237 11.39 6.34 -15.37
CA PHE A 237 12.01 6.14 -16.68
C PHE A 237 13.12 7.17 -16.99
N GLU A 238 12.84 8.46 -16.78
CA GLU A 238 13.83 9.53 -17.00
C GLU A 238 15.00 9.41 -16.01
N GLY A 239 14.72 9.12 -14.74
CA GLY A 239 15.75 8.95 -13.73
C GLY A 239 16.70 7.80 -14.02
N ILE A 240 16.15 6.63 -14.41
CA ILE A 240 16.92 5.44 -14.78
C ILE A 240 17.82 5.75 -15.97
N GLU A 241 17.30 6.39 -17.01
CA GLU A 241 18.11 6.79 -18.17
C GLU A 241 19.28 7.69 -17.77
N ILE A 242 19.06 8.67 -16.89
CA ILE A 242 20.12 9.55 -16.40
C ILE A 242 21.14 8.76 -15.56
N THR A 243 20.66 7.86 -14.69
CA THR A 243 21.49 7.03 -13.81
C THR A 243 22.39 6.07 -14.59
N ASP A 244 21.86 5.42 -15.61
CA ASP A 244 22.61 4.53 -16.49
C ASP A 244 23.69 5.30 -17.26
N ASN A 245 23.33 6.47 -17.82
CA ASN A 245 24.26 7.34 -18.53
C ASN A 245 25.40 7.86 -17.63
N GLN A 246 25.13 8.08 -16.33
CA GLN A 246 26.10 8.57 -15.37
C GLN A 246 26.87 7.46 -14.65
N GLY A 247 26.41 6.20 -14.73
CA GLY A 247 27.00 5.06 -14.06
C GLY A 247 26.99 5.19 -12.54
N ASP A 248 25.99 5.86 -11.96
CA ASP A 248 25.91 6.20 -10.54
C ASP A 248 24.78 5.49 -9.77
N ALA A 249 24.29 4.36 -10.28
CA ALA A 249 23.25 3.55 -9.64
C ALA A 249 23.59 3.18 -8.19
N GLU A 250 24.80 2.69 -7.93
CA GLU A 250 25.26 2.30 -6.58
C GLU A 250 25.22 3.48 -5.60
N LYS A 251 25.53 4.70 -6.06
CA LYS A 251 25.43 5.90 -5.24
C LYS A 251 23.98 6.13 -4.83
N TRP A 252 23.03 6.06 -5.77
CA TRP A 252 21.62 6.29 -5.45
C TRP A 252 21.03 5.17 -4.60
N MET A 253 21.43 3.92 -4.83
CA MET A 253 21.03 2.79 -3.98
C MET A 253 21.45 3.01 -2.52
N ASN A 254 22.69 3.46 -2.29
CA ASN A 254 23.20 3.78 -0.95
C ASN A 254 22.50 4.99 -0.29
N GLU A 255 21.78 5.81 -1.06
CA GLU A 255 21.02 6.96 -0.56
C GLU A 255 19.54 6.64 -0.29
N ILE A 256 19.04 5.46 -0.64
CA ILE A 256 17.64 5.02 -0.37
C ILE A 256 17.37 5.08 1.14
N LYS A 257 18.08 4.26 1.94
CA LYS A 257 17.87 4.20 3.40
C LYS A 257 18.03 5.57 4.09
N PRO A 258 19.11 6.34 3.88
CA PRO A 258 19.22 7.68 4.44
C PRO A 258 18.07 8.61 4.08
N SER A 259 17.50 8.47 2.88
CA SER A 259 16.39 9.29 2.41
C SER A 259 15.06 8.87 3.03
N VAL A 260 14.79 7.57 3.13
CA VAL A 260 13.62 7.02 3.84
C VAL A 260 13.61 7.50 5.30
N LEU A 261 14.76 7.46 5.99
CA LEU A 261 14.87 7.94 7.37
C LEU A 261 14.59 9.44 7.51
N LYS A 262 15.01 10.27 6.54
CA LYS A 262 14.69 11.71 6.53
C LYS A 262 13.19 11.95 6.34
N LEU A 263 12.55 11.22 5.42
CA LEU A 263 11.11 11.32 5.16
C LEU A 263 10.30 10.89 6.38
N HIS A 264 10.60 9.72 6.96
CA HIS A 264 9.98 9.27 8.19
C HIS A 264 10.21 10.26 9.36
N GLY A 265 11.44 10.76 9.51
CA GLY A 265 11.79 11.74 10.54
C GLY A 265 11.00 13.04 10.41
N TYR A 266 10.64 13.45 9.20
CA TYR A 266 9.79 14.60 8.95
C TYR A 266 8.33 14.32 9.34
N TRP A 267 7.75 13.22 8.86
CA TRP A 267 6.33 12.90 9.11
C TRP A 267 6.04 12.54 10.57
N SER A 268 6.95 11.83 11.25
CA SER A 268 6.84 11.54 12.69
C SER A 268 6.88 12.79 13.59
N GLN A 269 7.47 13.89 13.10
CA GLN A 269 7.41 15.20 13.75
C GLN A 269 6.15 15.97 13.36
N TYR A 270 5.71 15.80 12.11
CA TYR A 270 4.51 16.43 11.57
C TYR A 270 3.24 16.01 12.32
N GLU A 271 3.11 14.72 12.68
CA GLU A 271 2.01 14.23 13.53
C GLU A 271 1.98 14.89 14.91
N LYS A 272 3.14 15.32 15.43
CA LYS A 272 3.30 15.99 16.73
C LYS A 272 3.03 17.50 16.65
N LEU A 273 2.87 18.07 15.45
CA LEU A 273 2.51 19.48 15.28
C LEU A 273 1.01 19.67 15.57
N ASP A 274 0.67 20.84 16.11
CA ASP A 274 -0.70 21.25 16.47
C ASP A 274 -1.69 20.89 15.33
N PRO A 275 -2.77 20.15 15.60
CA PRO A 275 -3.82 19.86 14.61
C PRO A 275 -4.38 21.10 13.91
N ALA A 276 -4.29 22.29 14.53
CA ALA A 276 -4.67 23.56 13.93
C ALA A 276 -3.70 24.09 12.85
N LEU A 277 -2.47 23.56 12.81
CA LEU A 277 -1.44 23.86 11.80
C LEU A 277 -1.37 22.80 10.69
N GLN A 278 -2.00 21.64 10.91
CA GLN A 278 -2.24 20.67 9.84
C GLN A 278 -3.28 21.27 8.87
N PRO A 279 -3.10 21.14 7.54
CA PRO A 279 -4.11 21.60 6.60
C PRO A 279 -5.42 20.91 6.97
N VAL A 280 -6.44 21.72 7.24
CA VAL A 280 -7.78 21.26 7.61
C VAL A 280 -8.18 20.14 6.65
N ARG A 281 -8.60 19.00 7.20
CA ARG A 281 -9.31 17.93 6.48
C ARG A 281 -10.58 18.54 5.86
N GLU A 282 -10.45 19.27 4.76
CA GLU A 282 -11.57 19.61 3.91
C GLU A 282 -11.95 18.33 3.17
N LEU A 283 -12.80 17.54 3.81
CA LEU A 283 -13.66 16.56 3.14
C LEU A 283 -14.69 17.33 2.28
N THR A 284 -14.23 18.17 1.36
CA THR A 284 -15.04 18.55 0.21
C THR A 284 -14.92 17.39 -0.77
N PRO A 285 -16.01 16.67 -1.09
CA PRO A 285 -16.01 15.74 -2.20
C PRO A 285 -15.55 16.53 -3.43
N ILE A 286 -14.44 16.13 -4.04
CA ILE A 286 -14.09 16.61 -5.37
C ILE A 286 -15.14 16.02 -6.31
N VAL A 287 -16.23 16.73 -6.49
CA VAL A 287 -17.20 16.45 -7.54
C VAL A 287 -16.47 16.80 -8.84
N ARG A 288 -15.97 15.78 -9.54
CA ARG A 288 -15.55 15.93 -10.95
C ARG A 288 -16.73 16.54 -11.70
N SER A 289 -16.65 17.81 -12.09
CA SER A 289 -17.71 18.56 -12.75
C SER A 289 -17.83 18.22 -14.25
N GLY A 290 -17.64 16.95 -14.60
CA GLY A 290 -17.76 16.45 -15.95
C GLY A 290 -18.05 14.94 -15.95
N PRO A 291 -18.84 14.43 -16.90
CA PRO A 291 -19.09 13.00 -17.03
C PRO A 291 -17.76 12.25 -17.20
N LYS A 292 -17.57 11.15 -16.46
CA LYS A 292 -16.46 10.21 -16.65
C LYS A 292 -16.50 9.74 -18.11
N ILE A 293 -15.58 10.22 -18.94
CA ILE A 293 -15.37 9.71 -20.29
C ILE A 293 -14.55 8.44 -20.18
N GLY A 294 -15.15 7.31 -20.55
CA GLY A 294 -14.47 6.03 -20.58
C GLY A 294 -13.37 6.03 -21.64
N ARG A 295 -12.27 5.33 -21.37
CA ARG A 295 -11.11 5.19 -22.28
C ARG A 295 -11.50 4.68 -23.69
N ASN A 296 -12.63 3.97 -23.81
CA ASN A 296 -13.19 3.46 -25.07
C ASN A 296 -14.32 4.33 -25.69
N ASP A 297 -14.75 5.40 -25.02
CA ASP A 297 -15.82 6.28 -25.50
C ASP A 297 -15.35 7.17 -26.64
N SER A 298 -16.30 7.75 -27.38
CA SER A 298 -16.03 8.76 -28.39
C SER A 298 -15.28 9.94 -27.78
N CYS A 299 -14.14 10.29 -28.38
CA CYS A 299 -13.29 11.36 -27.90
C CYS A 299 -14.00 12.71 -28.06
N PRO A 300 -14.06 13.55 -27.01
CA PRO A 300 -14.85 14.79 -27.01
C PRO A 300 -14.24 15.89 -27.89
N CYS A 301 -13.01 15.72 -28.37
CA CYS A 301 -12.36 16.66 -29.29
C CYS A 301 -12.94 16.65 -30.72
N GLY A 302 -13.97 15.85 -30.99
CA GLY A 302 -14.64 15.80 -32.29
C GLY A 302 -13.89 15.00 -33.36
N SER A 303 -12.84 14.26 -32.99
CA SER A 303 -12.02 13.48 -33.94
C SER A 303 -12.71 12.24 -34.51
N GLY A 304 -13.86 11.83 -33.94
CA GLY A 304 -14.54 10.58 -34.28
C GLY A 304 -13.82 9.31 -33.80
N LYS A 305 -12.68 9.45 -33.10
CA LYS A 305 -11.88 8.33 -32.56
C LYS A 305 -12.28 8.01 -31.12
N LYS A 306 -11.92 6.82 -30.63
CA LYS A 306 -12.01 6.47 -29.19
C LYS A 306 -11.00 7.30 -28.39
N PHE A 307 -11.35 7.69 -27.15
CA PHE A 307 -10.53 8.56 -26.30
C PHE A 307 -9.07 8.10 -26.19
N LYS A 308 -8.83 6.80 -25.94
CA LYS A 308 -7.48 6.21 -25.86
C LYS A 308 -6.61 6.25 -27.11
N LYS A 309 -7.21 6.50 -28.28
CA LYS A 309 -6.51 6.61 -29.56
C LYS A 309 -6.47 8.06 -30.06
N CYS A 310 -6.80 9.00 -29.17
CA CYS A 310 -6.78 10.43 -29.45
C CYS A 310 -6.24 11.17 -28.21
N CYS A 311 -7.05 11.95 -27.53
CA CYS A 311 -6.63 12.77 -26.39
C CYS A 311 -6.12 11.96 -25.18
N GLY A 312 -6.47 10.67 -25.08
CA GLY A 312 -6.00 9.75 -24.06
C GLY A 312 -4.82 8.86 -24.48
N SER A 313 -4.26 9.07 -25.68
CA SER A 313 -2.99 8.45 -26.09
C SER A 313 -1.90 9.48 -25.88
N GLY A 314 -0.98 9.25 -24.95
CA GLY A 314 0.10 10.15 -24.53
C GLY A 314 1.13 10.54 -25.60
N ASN A 315 0.79 10.44 -26.88
CA ASN A 315 1.61 10.90 -28.01
C ASN A 315 0.78 11.86 -28.88
N ALA A 316 0.82 13.14 -28.53
CA ALA A 316 0.46 14.22 -29.43
C ALA A 316 1.41 15.40 -29.21
N SER A 317 2.40 15.54 -30.09
CA SER A 317 3.03 16.85 -30.32
C SER A 317 1.94 17.86 -30.71
N PRO A 318 2.01 19.11 -30.23
CA PRO A 318 0.98 20.09 -30.50
C PRO A 318 1.15 20.62 -31.92
N THR A 319 0.16 20.40 -32.77
CA THR A 319 -0.05 21.26 -33.93
C THR A 319 -1.29 22.10 -33.65
N MET A 320 -1.08 23.29 -33.08
CA MET A 320 -1.97 24.42 -33.36
C MET A 320 -1.63 24.96 -34.75
N HIS A 321 -2.64 25.55 -35.41
CA HIS A 321 -2.55 26.18 -36.73
C HIS A 321 -1.28 26.98 -36.99
#